data_AF-A0AAN9GDF9-F1
#
_entry.id   AF-A0AAN9GDF9-F1
#
_cell.length_a   1.000
_cell.length_b   1.000
_cell.length_c   1.000
_cell.angle_alpha   90.00
_cell.angle_beta   90.00
_cell.angle_gamma   90.00
#
_symmetry.space_group_name_H-M   'P 1'
#
loop_
_entity.id
_entity.type
_entity.pdbx_description
1 polymer ?
#
loop_
_entity_poly.entity_id
_entity_poly.type
_entity_poly.pdbx_seq_one_letter_code
_entity_poly.pdbx_strand_id
1 'polypeptide(L)'
;MYIVQNLFGKNKEQRTISLNSHYLVVFKNPRDASQITHLAKQMYPGKLKYVQEAFKDATSMPHGYLLFDLRQETPDQLRLRTKLFPPEHPVVYLQK
;
A
#
# COMPACT_ATOMS: atom_id res chain seq x y z
N MET A 1 -3.93 -10.15 -10.60
CA MET A 1 -4.09 -9.85 -9.17
C MET A 1 -3.17 -10.78 -8.39
N TYR A 2 -2.24 -10.26 -7.60
CA TYR A 2 -1.29 -11.04 -6.80
C TYR A 2 -1.66 -10.89 -5.31
N ILE A 3 -1.85 -12.00 -4.60
CA ILE A 3 -2.32 -12.02 -3.20
C ILE A 3 -1.30 -12.78 -2.36
N VAL A 4 -0.82 -12.17 -1.29
CA VAL A 4 0.12 -12.79 -0.34
C VAL A 4 -0.17 -12.35 1.09
N GLN A 5 0.20 -13.21 2.05
CA GLN A 5 0.10 -12.91 3.49
C GLN A 5 1.36 -12.24 4.04
N ASN A 6 2.47 -12.31 3.30
CA ASN A 6 3.73 -11.66 3.65
C ASN A 6 4.27 -10.94 2.42
N LEU A 7 4.40 -9.62 2.52
CA LEU A 7 4.90 -8.78 1.43
C LEU A 7 6.38 -9.03 1.11
N PHE A 8 7.16 -9.52 2.09
CA PHE A 8 8.60 -9.76 1.99
C PHE A 8 8.92 -11.23 2.29
N GLY A 9 8.28 -12.15 1.58
CA GLY A 9 8.65 -13.56 1.66
C GLY A 9 10.07 -13.80 1.13
N LYS A 10 10.73 -14.83 1.65
CA LYS A 10 12.14 -15.14 1.35
C LYS A 10 12.36 -15.67 -0.07
N ASN A 11 11.28 -15.95 -0.81
CA ASN A 11 11.38 -16.57 -2.11
C ASN A 11 11.73 -15.55 -3.21
N LYS A 12 12.68 -15.88 -4.09
CA LYS A 12 13.17 -14.95 -5.12
C LYS A 12 12.08 -14.58 -6.12
N GLU A 13 11.24 -15.52 -6.48
CA GLU A 13 10.13 -15.30 -7.43
C GLU A 13 9.08 -14.38 -6.83
N GLN A 14 8.81 -14.46 -5.52
CA GLN A 14 7.87 -13.56 -4.84
C GLN A 14 8.33 -12.10 -4.92
N ARG A 15 9.64 -11.85 -4.80
CA ARG A 15 10.20 -10.52 -4.98
C ARG A 15 9.96 -10.02 -6.40
N THR A 16 10.25 -10.84 -7.41
CA THR A 16 10.04 -10.47 -8.82
C THR A 16 8.57 -10.17 -9.10
N ILE A 17 7.65 -11.00 -8.63
CA ILE A 17 6.21 -10.79 -8.82
C ILE A 17 5.76 -9.50 -8.12
N SER A 18 6.22 -9.25 -6.89
CA SER A 18 5.89 -8.04 -6.14
C SER A 18 6.37 -6.78 -6.86
N LEU A 19 7.60 -6.77 -7.37
CA LEU A 19 8.17 -5.62 -8.10
C LEU A 19 7.48 -5.35 -9.45
N ASN A 20 6.89 -6.36 -10.09
CA ASN A 20 6.17 -6.23 -11.36
C ASN A 20 4.65 -6.07 -11.18
N SER A 21 4.16 -6.02 -9.95
CA SER A 21 2.73 -5.84 -9.69
C SER A 21 2.32 -4.39 -9.94
N HIS A 22 1.23 -4.17 -10.68
CA HIS A 22 0.67 -2.83 -10.89
C HIS A 22 -0.11 -2.29 -9.70
N TYR A 23 -0.63 -3.19 -8.85
CA TYR A 23 -1.47 -2.84 -7.72
C TYR A 23 -1.11 -3.72 -6.53
N LEU A 24 -0.92 -3.08 -5.36
CA LEU A 24 -0.80 -3.77 -4.08
C LEU A 24 -1.92 -3.28 -3.17
N VAL A 25 -2.81 -4.17 -2.76
CA VAL A 25 -3.82 -3.89 -1.73
C VAL A 25 -3.31 -4.42 -0.41
N VAL A 26 -3.05 -3.53 0.55
CA VAL A 26 -2.41 -3.88 1.82
C VAL A 26 -3.38 -3.68 2.97
N PHE A 27 -3.57 -4.73 3.76
CA PHE A 27 -4.43 -4.74 4.95
C PHE A 27 -3.62 -4.61 6.23
N LYS A 28 -4.30 -4.23 7.31
CA LYS A 28 -3.70 -4.15 8.65
C LYS A 28 -3.27 -5.52 9.14
N ASN A 29 -1.97 -5.64 9.45
CA ASN A 29 -1.42 -6.74 10.22
C ASN A 29 -0.93 -6.20 11.58
N PRO A 30 -1.72 -6.32 12.66
CA PRO A 30 -1.32 -5.81 13.98
C PRO A 30 -0.04 -6.46 14.54
N ARG A 31 0.31 -7.67 14.10
CA ARG A 31 1.51 -8.39 14.55
C ARG A 31 2.79 -7.85 13.93
N ASP A 32 2.73 -7.35 12.70
CA ASP A 32 3.90 -6.92 11.94
C ASP A 32 3.63 -5.62 11.16
N ALA A 33 3.61 -4.51 11.89
CA ALA A 33 3.52 -3.17 11.30
C ALA A 33 4.79 -2.74 10.54
N SER A 34 5.89 -3.49 10.67
CA SER A 34 7.17 -3.13 10.06
C SER A 34 7.11 -3.21 8.54
N GLN A 35 6.25 -4.08 7.97
CA GLN A 35 6.14 -4.27 6.53
C GLN A 35 5.77 -2.96 5.80
N ILE A 36 4.86 -2.17 6.35
CA ILE A 36 4.45 -0.88 5.78
C ILE A 36 5.62 0.09 5.78
N THR A 37 6.40 0.13 6.85
CA THR A 37 7.57 0.99 6.94
C THR A 37 8.62 0.61 5.89
N HIS A 38 8.83 -0.69 5.66
CA HIS A 38 9.77 -1.15 4.63
C HIS A 38 9.28 -0.83 3.22
N LEU A 39 7.99 -1.06 2.92
CA LEU A 39 7.40 -0.69 1.64
C LEU A 39 7.48 0.83 1.40
N ALA A 40 7.18 1.63 2.42
CA ALA A 40 7.30 3.08 2.36
C ALA A 40 8.73 3.53 2.06
N LYS A 41 9.75 2.88 2.62
CA LYS A 41 11.16 3.18 2.31
C LYS A 41 11.51 2.92 0.85
N GLN A 42 10.94 1.86 0.26
CA GLN A 42 11.19 1.50 -1.13
C GLN A 42 10.47 2.44 -2.10
N MET A 43 9.21 2.78 -1.81
CA MET A 43 8.37 3.56 -2.72
C MET A 43 8.49 5.08 -2.54
N TYR A 44 8.71 5.53 -1.30
CA TYR A 44 8.71 6.94 -0.92
C TYR A 44 9.94 7.27 -0.06
N PRO A 45 11.18 7.19 -0.61
CA PRO A 45 12.39 7.51 0.12
C PRO A 45 12.31 8.91 0.76
N GLY A 46 12.64 9.01 2.04
CA GLY A 46 12.57 10.26 2.82
C GLY A 46 11.16 10.70 3.24
N LYS A 47 10.10 9.99 2.81
CA LYS A 47 8.70 10.38 2.98
C LYS A 47 7.87 9.28 3.70
N LEU A 48 8.49 8.62 4.67
CA LEU A 48 7.88 7.46 5.36
C LEU A 48 6.60 7.81 6.12
N LYS A 49 6.60 8.96 6.80
CA LYS A 49 5.46 9.42 7.61
C LYS A 49 4.20 9.55 6.77
N TYR A 50 4.32 10.07 5.55
CA TYR A 50 3.21 10.20 4.62
C TYR A 50 2.50 8.85 4.38
N VAL A 51 3.26 7.79 4.09
CA VAL A 51 2.69 6.45 3.86
C VAL A 51 2.14 5.84 5.15
N GLN A 52 2.85 6.02 6.27
CA GLN A 52 2.43 5.48 7.57
C GLN A 52 1.13 6.12 8.06
N GLU A 53 0.97 7.44 7.90
CA GLU A 53 -0.25 8.17 8.26
C GLU A 53 -1.42 7.76 7.35
N ALA A 54 -1.19 7.70 6.03
CA ALA A 54 -2.18 7.21 5.07
C ALA A 54 -2.65 5.79 5.42
N PHE A 55 -1.72 4.89 5.75
CA PHE A 55 -2.04 3.52 6.12
C PHE A 55 -2.80 3.44 7.45
N LYS A 56 -2.39 4.24 8.45
CA LYS A 56 -3.07 4.29 9.75
C LYS A 56 -4.51 4.76 9.61
N ASP A 57 -4.75 5.78 8.79
CA ASP A 57 -6.08 6.30 8.50
C ASP A 57 -6.92 5.29 7.71
N ALA A 58 -6.38 4.77 6.60
CA ALA A 58 -7.06 3.81 5.73
C ALA A 58 -7.43 2.49 6.43
N THR A 59 -6.71 2.14 7.50
CA THR A 59 -6.92 0.92 8.30
C THR A 59 -7.37 1.20 9.73
N SER A 60 -7.94 2.38 9.98
CA SER A 60 -8.51 2.76 11.27
C SER A 60 -9.68 1.86 11.66
N MET A 61 -10.50 1.46 10.67
CA MET A 61 -11.63 0.55 10.82
C MET A 61 -11.26 -0.89 10.44
N PRO A 62 -11.94 -1.91 11.00
CA PRO A 62 -11.81 -3.29 10.55
C PRO A 62 -12.02 -3.42 9.04
N HIS A 63 -11.27 -4.31 8.40
CA HIS A 63 -11.29 -4.55 6.94
C HIS A 63 -10.85 -3.37 6.06
N GLY A 64 -10.40 -2.26 6.65
CA GLY A 64 -9.74 -1.17 5.93
C GLY A 64 -8.45 -1.63 5.25
N TYR A 65 -8.14 -0.99 4.13
CA TYR A 65 -6.99 -1.31 3.29
C TYR A 65 -6.41 -0.04 2.65
N LEU A 66 -5.14 -0.09 2.29
CA LEU A 66 -4.50 0.91 1.45
C LEU A 66 -4.09 0.27 0.12
N LEU A 67 -4.58 0.83 -0.99
CA LEU A 67 -4.11 0.51 -2.33
C LEU A 67 -2.88 1.36 -2.65
N PHE A 68 -1.83 0.70 -3.10
CA PHE A 68 -0.69 1.28 -3.81
C PHE A 68 -0.87 1.03 -5.31
N ASP A 69 -0.97 2.10 -6.10
CA ASP A 69 -0.97 2.08 -7.57
C ASP A 69 0.45 2.31 -8.10
N LEU A 70 1.01 1.24 -8.65
CA LEU A 70 2.39 1.14 -9.11
C LEU A 70 2.52 1.29 -10.63
N ARG A 71 1.43 1.60 -11.35
CA ARG A 71 1.50 1.83 -12.80
C ARG A 71 2.36 3.07 -13.10
N GLN A 72 3.04 3.03 -14.23
CA GLN A 72 3.92 4.12 -14.63
C GLN A 72 3.13 5.39 -14.99
N GLU A 73 1.91 5.22 -15.52
CA GLU A 73 1.06 6.31 -16.00
C GLU A 73 0.23 6.96 -14.89
N THR A 74 0.20 6.38 -13.68
CA THR A 74 -0.55 6.94 -12.56
C THR A 74 0.18 8.18 -12.01
N PRO A 75 -0.47 9.36 -11.95
CA PRO A 75 0.11 10.53 -11.31
C PRO A 75 0.48 10.25 -9.85
N ASP A 76 1.62 10.76 -9.38
CA ASP A 76 2.15 10.42 -8.05
C ASP A 76 1.17 10.70 -6.90
N GLN A 77 0.37 11.75 -7.04
CA GLN A 77 -0.67 12.14 -6.09
C GLN A 77 -1.85 11.16 -6.01
N LEU A 78 -2.05 10.29 -7.00
CA LEU A 78 -3.15 9.32 -7.07
C LEU A 78 -2.71 7.90 -6.68
N ARG A 79 -1.47 7.71 -6.21
CA ARG A 79 -0.89 6.38 -5.97
C ARG A 79 -1.38 5.72 -4.68
N LEU A 80 -1.77 6.48 -3.66
CA LEU A 80 -2.27 5.95 -2.39
C LEU A 80 -3.77 6.18 -2.26
N ARG A 81 -4.56 5.10 -2.26
CA ARG A 81 -6.03 5.17 -2.29
C ARG A 81 -6.69 4.15 -1.37
N THR A 82 -7.91 4.44 -0.93
CA THR A 82 -8.76 3.48 -0.21
C THR A 82 -10.23 3.66 -0.62
N LYS A 83 -11.13 2.80 -0.11
CA LYS A 83 -12.58 2.93 -0.29
C LYS A 83 -13.02 2.95 -1.76
N LEU A 84 -12.46 2.05 -2.56
CA LEU A 84 -12.62 2.04 -4.01
C LEU A 84 -13.96 1.45 -4.48
N PHE A 85 -14.71 0.82 -3.57
CA PHE A 85 -15.92 0.08 -3.90
C PHE A 85 -17.16 0.72 -3.25
N PRO A 86 -18.32 0.70 -3.93
CA PRO A 86 -19.58 1.14 -3.35
C PRO A 86 -19.93 0.40 -2.05
N PRO A 87 -20.64 1.02 -1.09
CA PRO A 87 -21.22 2.37 -1.14
C PRO A 87 -20.22 3.49 -0.75
N GLU A 88 -18.94 3.15 -0.56
CA GLU A 88 -17.94 4.11 -0.14
C GLU A 88 -17.49 5.02 -1.29
N HIS A 89 -16.92 6.17 -0.95
CA HIS A 89 -16.30 7.07 -1.91
C HIS A 89 -14.78 6.92 -1.88
N PRO A 90 -14.11 6.80 -3.04
CA PRO A 90 -12.66 6.71 -3.11
C PRO A 90 -11.98 7.87 -2.39
N VAL A 91 -11.08 7.53 -1.48
CA VAL A 91 -10.22 8.50 -0.78
C VAL A 91 -8.83 8.41 -1.37
N VAL A 92 -8.24 9.57 -1.66
CA VAL A 92 -6.87 9.71 -2.15
C VAL A 92 -6.04 10.42 -1.09
N TYR A 93 -4.90 9.84 -0.73
CA TYR A 93 -3.96 10.49 0.18
C TYR A 93 -2.99 11.35 -0.65
N LEU A 94 -2.93 12.64 -0.32
CA LEU A 94 -2.03 13.59 -0.97
C LEU A 94 -0.80 13.80 -0.11
N GLN A 95 0.35 13.85 -0.75
CA GLN A 95 1.57 14.23 -0.08
C GLN A 95 1.56 15.75 0.18
N LYS A 96 1.79 16.16 1.44
CA LYS A 96 2.05 17.54 1.81
C LYS A 96 3.50 17.96 1.55
#